data_AF-V4JI39-F1
#
_entry.id   AF-V4JI39-F1
#
_cell.length_a   1.000
_cell.length_b   1.000
_cell.length_c   1.000
_cell.angle_alpha   90.00
_cell.angle_beta   90.00
_cell.angle_gamma   90.00
#
_symmetry.space_group_name_H-M   'P 1'
#
loop_
_entity.id
_entity.type
_entity.pdbx_description
1 polymer ?
#
loop_
_entity_poly.entity_id
_entity_poly.type
_entity_poly.pdbx_seq_one_letter_code
_entity_poly.pdbx_strand_id
1 'polypeptide(L)'
;MHEPFPGFYGRMSAKTLARLHVEYGDQLVERNILRFKGTTAVNDGMENILFTEANHFFYYNNGVTFLCDGIHQLPPLGDRTDGRFRVQGLTVINGA
;
A
#
# COMPACT_ATOMS: atom_id res chain seq x y z
N MET A 1 -26.54 -12.10 -2.07
CA MET A 1 -26.41 -10.64 -1.98
C MET A 1 -24.95 -10.31 -2.21
N HIS A 2 -24.60 -9.61 -3.30
CA HIS A 2 -23.25 -9.06 -3.45
C HIS A 2 -23.30 -7.61 -2.97
N GLU A 3 -23.22 -7.41 -1.66
CA GLU A 3 -22.80 -6.11 -1.16
C GLU A 3 -21.33 -5.92 -1.53
N PRO A 4 -20.89 -4.71 -1.93
CA PRO A 4 -19.49 -4.46 -2.20
C PRO A 4 -18.66 -4.71 -0.94
N PHE A 5 -17.48 -5.32 -1.10
CA PHE A 5 -16.53 -5.46 0.00
C PHE A 5 -16.17 -4.07 0.55
N PRO A 6 -16.05 -3.91 1.88
CA PRO A 6 -15.66 -2.63 2.47
C PRO A 6 -14.26 -2.23 1.98
N GLY A 7 -14.18 -1.02 1.42
CA GLY A 7 -12.93 -0.41 0.96
C GLY A 7 -12.45 0.67 1.93
N PHE A 8 -11.14 0.75 2.12
CA PHE A 8 -10.49 1.77 2.94
C PHE A 8 -9.57 2.61 2.07
N TYR A 9 -9.58 3.92 2.27
CA TYR A 9 -8.63 4.83 1.65
C TYR A 9 -8.05 5.78 2.69
N GLY A 10 -6.82 6.20 2.48
CA GLY A 10 -6.12 7.07 3.43
C GLY A 10 -4.70 7.35 3.00
N ARG A 11 -3.97 8.00 3.89
CA ARG A 11 -2.54 8.30 3.71
C ARG A 11 -1.75 7.53 4.75
N MET A 12 -0.58 7.04 4.34
CA MET A 12 0.41 6.47 5.24
C MET A 12 1.77 7.06 4.92
N SER A 13 2.70 7.04 5.88
CA SER A 13 4.07 7.43 5.59
C SER A 13 4.75 6.39 4.70
N ALA A 14 5.50 6.85 3.69
CA ALA A 14 6.32 5.99 2.84
C ALA A 14 7.32 5.15 3.67
N LYS A 15 7.81 5.72 4.79
CA LYS A 15 8.64 4.99 5.77
C LYS A 15 7.94 3.77 6.38
N THR A 16 6.63 3.83 6.62
CA THR A 16 5.88 2.67 7.10
C THR A 16 5.80 1.59 6.02
N LEU A 17 5.59 1.97 4.77
CA LEU A 17 5.59 1.02 3.65
C LEU A 17 6.96 0.35 3.47
N ALA A 18 8.04 1.14 3.52
CA ALA A 18 9.40 0.62 3.47
C ALA A 18 9.69 -0.36 4.62
N ARG A 19 9.22 -0.05 5.83
CA ARG A 19 9.36 -0.98 6.97
C ARG A 19 8.61 -2.29 6.74
N LEU A 20 7.39 -2.25 6.21
CA LEU A 20 6.63 -3.46 5.86
C LEU A 20 7.40 -4.30 4.82
N HIS A 21 8.00 -3.66 3.82
CA HIS A 21 8.81 -4.37 2.85
C HIS A 21 10.06 -5.03 3.47
N VAL A 22 10.76 -4.34 4.37
CA VAL A 22 11.91 -4.92 5.10
C VAL A 22 11.48 -6.10 5.98
N GLU A 23 10.30 -6.02 6.60
CA GLU A 23 9.80 -7.04 7.54
C GLU A 23 9.24 -8.28 6.83
N TYR A 24 8.52 -8.12 5.72
CA TYR A 24 7.78 -9.20 5.04
C TYR A 24 8.34 -9.58 3.66
N GLY A 25 9.18 -8.75 3.07
CA GLY A 25 9.81 -9.01 1.76
C GLY A 25 8.79 -9.35 0.68
N ASP A 26 9.05 -10.46 -0.02
CA ASP A 26 8.23 -10.94 -1.14
C ASP A 26 6.81 -11.36 -0.73
N GLN A 27 6.58 -11.69 0.55
CA GLN A 27 5.23 -12.02 1.03
C GLN A 27 4.26 -10.83 0.88
N LEU A 28 4.79 -9.60 0.90
CA LEU A 28 3.99 -8.39 0.72
C LEU A 28 3.46 -8.26 -0.72
N VAL A 29 4.01 -8.98 -1.70
CA VAL A 29 3.61 -8.93 -3.12
C VAL A 29 3.20 -10.30 -3.66
N GLU A 30 3.17 -11.33 -2.83
CA GLU A 30 3.00 -12.74 -3.25
C GLU A 30 1.68 -13.00 -3.97
N ARG A 31 0.59 -12.34 -3.53
CA ARG A 31 -0.73 -12.48 -4.15
C ARG A 31 -0.95 -11.51 -5.31
N ASN A 32 0.07 -10.74 -5.71
CA ASN A 32 0.00 -9.93 -6.92
C ASN A 32 -0.08 -10.87 -8.13
N ILE A 33 -1.28 -10.98 -8.70
CA ILE A 33 -1.58 -11.80 -9.88
C ILE A 33 -0.73 -11.47 -11.10
N LEU A 34 -0.11 -10.28 -11.15
CA LEU A 34 0.79 -9.89 -12.24
C LEU A 34 2.21 -10.46 -12.10
N ARG A 35 2.59 -10.98 -10.91
CA ARG A 35 3.97 -11.31 -10.48
C ARG A 35 4.94 -10.13 -10.68
N PHE A 36 5.97 -10.01 -9.84
CA PHE A 36 6.99 -8.98 -10.08
C PHE A 36 7.72 -9.27 -11.39
N LYS A 37 7.56 -8.43 -12.43
CA LYS A 37 8.24 -8.60 -13.72
C LYS A 37 9.61 -7.94 -13.79
N GLY A 38 10.13 -7.44 -12.66
CA GLY A 38 11.39 -6.70 -12.61
C GLY A 38 11.20 -5.20 -12.89
N THR A 39 12.26 -4.58 -13.39
CA THR A 39 12.21 -3.19 -13.85
C THR A 39 11.30 -3.11 -15.07
N THR A 40 10.23 -2.33 -14.96
CA THR A 40 9.31 -2.02 -16.05
C THR A 40 9.21 -0.50 -16.18
N ALA A 41 8.83 0.00 -17.36
CA ALA A 41 8.61 1.43 -17.57
C ALA A 41 7.60 2.04 -16.57
N VAL A 42 6.68 1.22 -16.05
CA VAL A 42 5.74 1.61 -15.00
C VAL A 42 6.46 1.77 -13.65
N ASN A 43 7.30 0.80 -13.27
CA ASN A 43 8.08 0.88 -12.03
C ASN A 43 9.09 2.04 -12.05
N ASP A 44 9.75 2.27 -13.19
CA ASP A 44 10.67 3.41 -13.39
C ASP A 44 9.94 4.76 -13.27
N GLY A 45 8.74 4.86 -13.84
CA GLY A 45 7.90 6.05 -13.74
C GLY A 45 7.45 6.32 -12.30
N MET A 46 7.03 5.28 -11.58
CA MET A 46 6.69 5.37 -10.15
C MET A 46 7.87 5.84 -9.31
N GLU A 47 9.05 5.26 -9.53
CA GLU A 47 10.28 5.62 -8.84
C GLU A 47 10.65 7.09 -9.09
N ASN A 48 10.64 7.53 -10.35
CA ASN A 48 10.93 8.91 -10.70
C ASN A 48 9.97 9.90 -10.03
N ILE A 49 8.66 9.59 -9.99
CA ILE A 49 7.67 10.44 -9.32
C ILE A 49 7.93 10.49 -7.81
N LEU A 50 8.32 9.39 -7.17
CA LEU A 50 8.67 9.40 -5.75
C LEU A 50 9.87 10.31 -5.44
N PHE A 51 10.83 10.43 -6.36
CA PHE A 51 12.00 11.31 -6.18
C PHE A 51 11.76 12.77 -6.54
N THR A 52 10.93 13.04 -7.55
CA THR A 52 10.76 14.40 -8.12
C THR A 52 9.48 15.09 -7.65
N GLU A 53 8.39 14.33 -7.50
CA GLU A 53 7.04 14.85 -7.31
C GLU A 53 6.22 13.98 -6.34
N ALA A 54 6.80 13.59 -5.21
CA ALA A 54 6.20 12.64 -4.25
C ALA A 54 4.76 13.01 -3.82
N ASN A 55 4.46 14.31 -3.72
CA ASN A 55 3.13 14.82 -3.38
C ASN A 55 2.06 14.49 -4.43
N HIS A 56 2.45 14.27 -5.69
CA HIS A 56 1.58 13.86 -6.79
C HIS A 56 1.51 12.35 -6.98
N PHE A 57 2.21 11.55 -6.17
CA PHE A 57 2.25 10.10 -6.34
C PHE A 57 0.86 9.46 -6.36
N PHE A 58 -0.04 9.90 -5.46
CA PHE A 58 -1.42 9.42 -5.46
C PHE A 58 -2.16 9.77 -6.77
N TYR A 59 -1.93 10.97 -7.31
CA TYR A 59 -2.60 11.45 -8.51
C TYR A 59 -2.13 10.71 -9.77
N TYR A 60 -0.83 10.46 -9.91
CA TYR A 60 -0.28 9.81 -11.09
C TYR A 60 -0.35 8.27 -11.04
N ASN A 61 -0.31 7.67 -9.86
CA ASN A 61 -0.18 6.21 -9.70
C ASN A 61 -1.33 5.55 -8.93
N ASN A 62 -2.38 6.31 -8.56
CA ASN A 62 -3.47 5.86 -7.68
C ASN A 62 -2.99 5.39 -6.31
N GLY A 63 -1.82 5.88 -5.87
CA GLY A 63 -1.20 5.46 -4.62
C GLY A 63 -0.72 4.00 -4.66
N VAL A 64 -0.80 3.33 -3.52
CA VAL A 64 -0.51 1.89 -3.39
C VAL A 64 -1.78 1.20 -2.93
N THR A 65 -2.27 0.26 -3.73
CA THR A 65 -3.46 -0.53 -3.43
C THR A 65 -3.05 -1.88 -2.85
N PHE A 66 -3.76 -2.27 -1.79
CA PHE A 66 -3.56 -3.52 -1.11
C PHE A 66 -4.85 -4.33 -1.09
N LEU A 67 -4.74 -5.65 -1.19
CA LEU A 67 -5.74 -6.56 -0.66
C LEU A 67 -5.37 -6.94 0.77
N CYS A 68 -6.37 -7.26 1.58
CA CYS A 68 -6.18 -7.80 2.91
C CYS A 68 -7.31 -8.75 3.26
N ASP A 69 -7.04 -9.69 4.16
CA ASP A 69 -8.04 -10.61 4.70
C ASP A 69 -8.91 -9.93 5.76
N GLY A 70 -8.38 -8.88 6.41
CA GLY A 70 -9.12 -8.06 7.37
C GLY A 70 -8.36 -6.84 7.84
N ILE A 71 -9.10 -5.80 8.23
CA ILE A 71 -8.58 -4.55 8.78
C ILE A 71 -9.43 -4.12 9.97
N HIS A 72 -8.76 -3.82 11.09
CA HIS A 72 -9.41 -3.40 12.32
C HIS A 72 -8.73 -2.15 12.87
N GLN A 73 -9.52 -1.10 13.09
CA GLN A 73 -9.04 0.10 13.78
C GLN A 73 -8.72 -0.25 15.24
N LEU A 74 -7.53 0.12 15.69
CA LEU A 74 -7.10 -0.03 17.07
C LEU A 74 -7.45 1.25 17.86
N PRO A 75 -7.63 1.14 19.19
CA PRO A 75 -7.80 2.32 20.03
C PRO A 75 -6.65 3.33 19.83
N PRO A 76 -6.95 4.64 19.80
CA PRO A 76 -5.92 5.66 19.69
C PRO A 76 -4.97 5.59 20.89
N LEU A 77 -3.69 5.88 20.66
CA LEU A 77 -2.71 6.11 21.72
C LEU A 77 -2.42 7.60 21.76
N GLY A 78 -2.93 8.31 22.77
CA GLY A 78 -2.72 9.75 22.90
C GLY A 78 -3.55 10.58 21.92
N ASP A 79 -2.97 11.67 21.42
CA ASP A 79 -3.65 12.62 20.54
C ASP A 79 -4.09 11.97 19.21
N ARG A 80 -5.26 12.38 18.73
CA ARG A 80 -5.98 11.75 17.61
C ARG A 80 -5.42 12.11 16.23
N THR A 81 -4.12 12.41 16.12
CA THR A 81 -3.50 12.84 14.85
C THR A 81 -3.35 11.70 13.85
N ASP A 82 -3.16 10.48 14.33
CA ASP A 82 -2.90 9.30 13.50
C ASP A 82 -3.83 8.13 13.84
N GLY A 83 -4.37 7.50 12.80
CA GLY A 83 -5.15 6.27 12.92
C GLY A 83 -4.24 5.05 13.06
N ARG A 84 -4.57 4.14 13.98
CA ARG A 84 -3.88 2.86 14.10
C ARG A 84 -4.78 1.74 13.58
N PHE A 85 -4.20 0.86 12.78
CA PHE A 85 -4.92 -0.27 12.20
C PHE A 85 -4.09 -1.54 12.35
N ARG A 86 -4.76 -2.63 12.70
CA ARG A 86 -4.24 -3.99 12.54
C ARG A 86 -4.78 -4.52 11.21
N VAL A 87 -3.88 -4.93 10.33
CA VAL A 87 -4.22 -5.48 9.02
C VAL A 87 -3.69 -6.91 8.93
N GLN A 88 -4.48 -7.82 8.38
CA GLN A 88 -4.15 -9.24 8.23
C GLN A 88 -4.11 -9.61 6.75
N GLY A 89 -3.13 -10.41 6.34
CA GLY A 89 -3.00 -10.88 4.95
C GLY A 89 -2.77 -9.74 3.94
N LEU A 90 -2.06 -8.70 4.34
CA LEU A 90 -1.81 -7.52 3.50
C LEU A 90 -0.94 -7.90 2.29
N THR A 91 -1.38 -7.55 1.09
CA THR A 91 -0.61 -7.76 -0.15
C THR A 91 -0.81 -6.60 -1.12
N VAL A 92 0.28 -6.04 -1.63
CA VAL A 92 0.28 -5.00 -2.66
C VAL A 92 -0.14 -5.64 -3.99
N ILE A 93 -1.09 -4.99 -4.66
CA ILE A 93 -1.57 -5.41 -5.99
C ILE A 93 -1.32 -4.36 -7.09
N ASN A 94 -0.68 -3.25 -6.75
CA ASN A 94 -0.21 -2.27 -7.73
C ASN A 94 1.11 -2.73 -8.36
N GLY A 95 1.36 -2.30 -9.60
CA GLY A 95 2.59 -2.57 -10.33
C GLY A 95 2.53 -3.80 -11.25
N ALA A 96 3.35 -3.75 -12.30
CA ALA A 96 3.58 -4.81 -13.27
C ALA A 96 5.09 -5.08 -13.36
#